data_AF-A0A2S0KTZ6-F1
#
_entry.id   AF-A0A2S0KTZ6-F1
#
_cell.length_a   1.000
_cell.length_b   1.000
_cell.length_c   1.000
_cell.angle_alpha   90.00
_cell.angle_beta   90.00
_cell.angle_gamma   90.00
#
_symmetry.space_group_name_H-M   'P 1'
#
loop_
_entity.id
_entity.type
_entity.pdbx_description
1 polymer ?
#
loop_
_entity_poly.entity_id
_entity_poly.type
_entity_poly.pdbx_seq_one_letter_code
_entity_poly.pdbx_strand_id
1 'polypeptide(L)' 'MTKLRKIRKGGTMTRLKCLRKATGLKLREVAEKVGATPSAVHDAEVRGLRTPHTAAKYAAAFPGHTWQDLMEEPEITASH' A
#
# COMPACT_ATOMS: atom_id res chain seq x y z
N MET A 1 15.56 26.97 8.30
CA MET A 1 14.45 27.13 7.33
C MET A 1 13.58 25.89 7.37
N THR A 2 12.28 26.12 7.51
CA THR A 2 11.31 25.26 8.19
C THR A 2 10.93 24.03 7.37
N LYS A 3 11.09 22.84 7.97
CA LYS A 3 10.66 21.55 7.42
C LYS A 3 9.19 21.64 7.01
N LEU A 4 8.93 21.63 5.71
CA LEU A 4 7.59 21.63 5.13
C LEU A 4 6.85 20.38 5.66
N ARG A 5 6.00 20.57 6.68
CA ARG A 5 5.11 19.52 7.20
C ARG A 5 4.07 19.25 6.11
N LYS A 6 4.38 18.29 5.24
CA LYS A 6 3.48 17.79 4.21
C LYS A 6 2.15 17.42 4.89
N ILE A 7 1.10 18.10 4.46
CA ILE A 7 -0.27 17.93 4.93
C ILE A 7 -0.58 16.43 4.86
N ARG A 8 -1.00 15.84 5.99
CA ARG A 8 -1.46 14.45 6.03
C ARG A 8 -2.74 14.39 5.21
N LYS A 9 -2.64 14.11 3.90
CA LYS A 9 -3.80 13.71 3.10
C LYS A 9 -4.47 12.59 3.89
N GLY A 10 -5.70 12.83 4.35
CA GLY A 10 -6.57 11.78 4.85
C GLY A 10 -6.75 10.79 3.72
N GLY A 11 -5.87 9.79 3.69
CA GLY A 11 -5.72 8.90 2.55
C GLY A 11 -6.95 8.02 2.42
N THR A 12 -7.56 8.05 1.24
CA THR A 12 -8.43 7.01 0.70
C THR A 12 -7.92 5.65 1.15
N MET A 13 -8.78 4.81 1.70
CA MET A 13 -8.37 3.50 2.23
C MET A 13 -7.98 2.59 1.07
N THR A 14 -6.68 2.55 0.78
CA THR A 14 -6.17 1.70 -0.30
C THR A 14 -6.34 0.22 0.04
N ARG A 15 -6.48 -0.65 -0.97
CA ARG A 15 -6.62 -2.10 -0.77
C ARG A 15 -5.50 -2.66 0.11
N LEU A 16 -4.26 -2.21 -0.11
CA LEU A 16 -3.11 -2.59 0.72
C LEU A 16 -3.27 -2.20 2.20
N LYS A 17 -3.75 -0.99 2.47
CA LYS A 17 -3.97 -0.49 3.84
C LYS A 17 -5.12 -1.20 4.54
N CYS A 18 -6.19 -1.52 3.82
CA CYS A 18 -7.30 -2.35 4.31
C CYS A 18 -6.81 -3.74 4.68
N LEU A 19 -6.05 -4.37 3.78
CA LEU A 19 -5.55 -5.73 3.96
C LEU A 19 -4.56 -5.83 5.12
N ARG A 20 -3.67 -4.83 5.29
CA ARG A 20 -2.81 -4.76 6.47
C ARG A 20 -3.61 -4.61 7.77
N LYS A 21 -4.66 -3.78 7.78
CA LYS A 21 -5.51 -3.61 8.97
C LYS A 21 -6.30 -4.87 9.28
N ALA A 22 -6.82 -5.56 8.27
CA ALA A 22 -7.57 -6.81 8.41
C ALA A 22 -6.68 -7.94 8.96
N THR A 23 -5.42 -7.99 8.52
CA THR A 23 -4.44 -8.97 8.99
C THR A 23 -3.78 -8.59 10.32
N GLY A 24 -4.00 -7.37 10.82
CA GLY A 24 -3.41 -6.89 12.07
C GLY A 24 -1.89 -6.64 12.02
N LEU A 25 -1.27 -6.68 10.84
CA LEU A 25 0.18 -6.55 10.69
C LEU A 25 0.66 -5.10 10.85
N LYS A 26 1.83 -4.93 11.47
CA LYS A 26 2.51 -3.63 11.54
C LYS A 26 3.23 -3.34 10.22
N LEU A 27 3.41 -2.04 9.91
CA LEU A 27 4.15 -1.60 8.72
C LEU A 27 5.55 -2.21 8.65
N ARG A 28 6.22 -2.35 9.80
CA ARG A 28 7.55 -2.96 9.89
C ARG A 28 7.57 -4.44 9.53
N GLU A 29 6.57 -5.20 9.96
CA GLU A 29 6.48 -6.64 9.66
C GLU A 29 6.22 -6.87 8.17
N VAL A 30 5.36 -6.06 7.56
CA VAL A 30 5.15 -6.08 6.11
C VAL A 30 6.47 -5.76 5.41
N ALA A 31 7.16 -4.69 5.84
CA ALA A 31 8.42 -4.24 5.28
C ALA A 31 9.52 -5.34 5.35
N GLU A 32 9.65 -6.01 6.49
CA GLU A 32 10.60 -7.12 6.68
C GLU A 32 10.29 -8.30 5.75
N LYS A 33 9.01 -8.64 5.55
CA LYS A 33 8.61 -9.72 4.62
C LYS A 33 8.86 -9.37 3.15
N VAL A 34 8.65 -8.11 2.75
CA VAL A 34 8.85 -7.68 1.35
C VAL A 34 10.28 -7.21 1.05
N GLY A 35 11.15 -7.14 2.06
CA GLY A 35 12.49 -6.58 1.93
C GLY A 35 12.52 -5.07 1.62
N ALA A 36 11.53 -4.33 2.13
CA ALA A 36 11.41 -2.88 1.94
C ALA A 36 11.56 -2.12 3.25
N THR A 37 11.49 -0.78 3.21
CA THR A 37 11.47 0.05 4.42
C THR A 37 10.03 0.32 4.86
N PRO A 38 9.76 0.53 6.17
CA PRO A 38 8.42 0.88 6.64
C PRO A 38 7.85 2.15 5.99
N SER A 39 8.72 3.11 5.64
CA SER A 39 8.36 4.30 4.89
C SER A 39 7.89 3.97 3.47
N ALA A 40 8.57 3.05 2.77
CA ALA A 40 8.15 2.61 1.44
C ALA A 40 6.79 1.89 1.48
N VAL A 41 6.52 1.11 2.54
CA VAL A 41 5.20 0.50 2.77
C VAL A 41 4.14 1.57 3.00
N HIS A 42 4.44 2.58 3.82
CA HIS A 42 3.53 3.70 4.04
C HIS A 42 3.24 4.48 2.75
N ASP A 43 4.25 4.76 1.94
CA ASP A 43 4.09 5.44 0.66
C ASP A 43 3.27 4.59 -0.32
N ALA A 44 3.47 3.26 -0.34
CA ALA A 44 2.64 2.34 -1.13
C ALA A 44 1.19 2.31 -0.65
N GLU A 45 0.95 2.37 0.66
CA GLU A 45 -0.40 2.50 1.23
C GLU A 45 -1.08 3.84 0.92
N VAL A 46 -0.31 4.92 0.77
CA VAL A 46 -0.87 6.24 0.47
C VAL A 46 -1.11 6.41 -1.02
N ARG A 47 -0.21 5.87 -1.87
CA ARG A 47 -0.26 6.00 -3.33
C ARG A 47 -1.12 4.93 -4.01
N GLY A 48 -1.28 3.78 -3.37
CA GLY A 48 -1.84 2.58 -3.98
C GLY A 48 -0.80 1.82 -4.81
N LEU A 49 -0.99 0.51 -4.92
CA LEU A 49 -0.17 -0.36 -5.78
C LEU A 49 -0.73 -0.33 -7.20
N ARG A 50 -0.07 0.43 -8.08
CA ARG A 50 -0.45 0.57 -9.51
C ARG A 50 0.35 -0.32 -10.45
N THR A 51 1.50 -0.82 -9.99
CA THR A 51 2.43 -1.60 -10.81
C THR A 51 2.36 -3.06 -10.40
N PRO A 52 2.14 -4.01 -11.33
CA PRO A 52 2.03 -5.43 -11.01
C PRO A 52 3.32 -5.97 -10.38
N HIS A 53 4.49 -5.51 -10.83
CA HIS A 53 5.78 -5.88 -10.23
C HIS A 53 5.89 -5.48 -8.75
N THR A 54 5.40 -4.30 -8.39
CA THR A 54 5.37 -3.85 -6.99
C THR A 54 4.35 -4.67 -6.21
N ALA A 55 3.15 -4.89 -6.75
CA ALA A 55 2.12 -5.68 -6.08
C ALA A 55 2.54 -7.13 -5.84
N ALA A 56 3.28 -7.75 -6.77
CA ALA A 56 3.86 -9.08 -6.60
C ALA A 56 4.84 -9.16 -5.42
N LYS A 57 5.66 -8.13 -5.22
CA LYS A 57 6.53 -8.06 -4.03
C LYS A 57 5.73 -7.99 -2.74
N TYR A 58 4.65 -7.20 -2.72
CA TYR A 58 3.79 -7.10 -1.55
C TYR A 58 2.96 -8.36 -1.29
N ALA A 59 2.57 -9.10 -2.33
CA ALA A 59 1.87 -10.37 -2.17
C ALA A 59 2.69 -11.39 -1.37
N ALA A 60 4.02 -11.35 -1.44
CA ALA A 60 4.89 -12.20 -0.61
C ALA A 60 4.69 -11.99 0.91
N ALA A 61 4.23 -10.82 1.34
CA ALA A 61 3.95 -10.57 2.76
C ALA A 61 2.61 -11.13 3.24
N PHE A 62 1.70 -11.46 2.32
CA PHE A 62 0.33 -11.85 2.61
C PHE A 62 0.03 -13.23 2.00
N PRO A 63 0.27 -14.32 2.74
CA PRO A 63 -0.07 -15.66 2.26
C PRO A 63 -1.58 -15.77 2.04
N GLY A 64 -1.99 -16.22 0.86
CA GLY A 64 -3.41 -16.37 0.49
C GLY A 64 -4.02 -15.19 -0.27
N HIS A 65 -3.28 -14.09 -0.47
CA HIS A 65 -3.71 -12.98 -1.33
C HIS A 65 -2.86 -12.90 -2.59
N THR A 66 -3.53 -12.73 -3.73
CA THR A 66 -2.84 -12.56 -5.01
C THR A 66 -2.44 -11.11 -5.20
N TRP A 67 -1.40 -10.87 -6.01
CA TRP A 67 -0.97 -9.50 -6.33
C TRP A 67 -2.09 -8.66 -6.95
N GLN A 68 -3.07 -9.28 -7.62
CA GLN A 68 -4.24 -8.62 -8.19
C GLN A 68 -5.17 -8.04 -7.12
N ASP A 69 -5.32 -8.72 -5.98
CA ASP A 69 -6.11 -8.22 -4.85
C ASP A 69 -5.46 -7.02 -4.15
N LEU A 70 -4.13 -6.93 -4.24
CA LEU A 70 -3.36 -5.83 -3.69
C LEU A 70 -3.33 -4.62 -4.63
N MET A 71 -3.59 -4.81 -5.93
CA MET A 71 -3.62 -3.72 -6.88
C MET A 71 -4.88 -2.88 -6.68
N GLU A 72 -4.66 -1.58 -6.58
CA GLU A 72 -5.73 -0.62 -6.82
C GLU A 72 -6.02 -0.69 -8.32
N GLU A 73 -7.24 -1.09 -8.68
CA GLU A 73 -7.72 -0.76 -10.01
C GLU A 73 -7.60 0.78 -10.13
N PRO A 74 -7.02 1.33 -11.20
CA PRO A 74 -7.13 2.77 -11.39
C PRO A 74 -8.62 3.06 -11.29
N GLU A 75 -9.01 3.98 -10.41
CA GLU A 75 -10.36 4.55 -10.50
C GLU A 75 -10.46 5.04 -11.94
N ILE A 76 -11.08 4.22 -12.80
CA ILE A 76 -11.69 4.71 -14.00
C ILE A 76 -12.76 5.60 -13.39
N THR A 77 -12.46 6.87 -13.22
CA THR A 77 -13.49 7.87 -13.13
C THR A 77 -14.20 7.83 -14.49
N ALA A 78 -15.03 6.80 -14.68
CA ALA A 78 -16.20 6.84 -15.52
C ALA A 78 -17.15 7.81 -14.81
N SER A 79 -16.81 9.10 -14.87
CA SER A 79 -17.78 10.16 -14.70
C SER A 79 -18.18 10.55 -16.12
N HIS A 80 -19.36 10.01 -16.44
CA HIS A 80 -20.34 10.34 -17.44
C HIS A 80 -20.22 11.73 -18.10
#